data_AF-A0A956MFJ5-F1
#
_entry.id   AF-A0A956MFJ5-F1
#
_cell.length_a   1.000
_cell.length_b   1.000
_cell.length_c   1.000
_cell.angle_alpha   90.00
_cell.angle_beta   90.00
_cell.angle_gamma   90.00
#
_symmetry.space_group_name_H-M   'P 1'
#
loop_
_entity.id
_entity.type
_entity.pdbx_description
1 polymer ?
#
loop_
_entity_poly.entity_id
_entity_poly.type
_entity_poly.pdbx_seq_one_letter_code
_entity_poly.pdbx_strand_id
1 'polypeptide(L)'
;MSNPLVDMEKPDVIFCIGTNMTECHPVAATRLKRALARGARMIVADPRRIGLADLADLWLPIRVGSDTALLLAMAHVIAREGLVDRGFVEGRTREAEAFLEHVKDFTPEWAAPICEVPAADIERAALWYAQAERGAIYYTLGITEHICGVENVQSLCNLALMTGHIGREGTGVNPMRGQNNIQGAGDCGALPNNYAGFQSVTDPANQAKFERVYGRATDLEKGMTKVTALELAGDRIRAMLIDGENTVVSDPDRQHCQHALESLDCLVVIDIFMTETAELADVVFPASAWAETDGVCTNTERRVQRLRAAVPPPGEARPDWWIIDQLAQRMGFQGFGFASAKEVFNELCAVSPIYAGLDWDRIEHGEYQWPVPEPGHPGTPRLHEEDFPIEGGRGLFKLVRYRDPAETISSDYGSPPGDAWRPTIPAPRPDAQPASTTSCRRRCSRSIRMTWRPGASRTEAGPSSPAPAGASTSGSGPRTARHGARSSHPSASTTCR
;
A
#
# COMPACT_ATOMS: atom_id res chain seq x y z
N MET A 1 -9.87 0.33 0.16
CA MET A 1 -10.73 -0.66 0.85
C MET A 1 -12.11 -0.67 0.23
N SER A 2 -12.87 -1.76 0.31
CA SER A 2 -14.28 -1.80 -0.10
C SER A 2 -15.22 -1.31 1.02
N ASN A 3 -14.83 -1.51 2.28
CA ASN A 3 -15.66 -1.22 3.45
C ASN A 3 -15.05 -0.10 4.32
N PRO A 4 -15.85 0.56 5.16
CA PRO A 4 -15.36 1.56 6.10
C PRO A 4 -14.69 0.91 7.31
N LEU A 5 -13.86 1.66 8.04
CA LEU A 5 -13.18 1.17 9.23
C LEU A 5 -14.18 0.65 10.28
N VAL A 6 -15.35 1.28 10.41
CA VAL A 6 -16.38 0.85 11.38
C VAL A 6 -16.87 -0.58 11.15
N ASP A 7 -16.86 -1.04 9.90
CA ASP A 7 -17.27 -2.40 9.55
C ASP A 7 -16.24 -3.44 9.99
N MET A 8 -15.00 -3.05 10.30
CA MET A 8 -13.96 -3.99 10.73
C MET A 8 -14.22 -4.68 12.06
N GLU A 9 -15.17 -4.17 12.84
CA GLU A 9 -15.56 -4.81 14.09
C GLU A 9 -16.57 -5.95 13.85
N LYS A 10 -17.22 -5.97 12.69
CA LYS A 10 -18.41 -6.77 12.38
C LYS A 10 -18.20 -8.18 11.79
N PRO A 11 -17.04 -8.57 11.22
CA PRO A 11 -16.88 -9.90 10.63
C PRO A 11 -17.01 -11.02 11.67
N ASP A 12 -17.46 -12.18 11.23
CA ASP A 12 -17.42 -13.42 12.01
C ASP A 12 -16.09 -14.16 11.77
N VAL A 13 -15.51 -13.98 10.57
CA VAL A 13 -14.17 -14.46 10.23
C VAL A 13 -13.35 -13.35 9.59
N ILE A 14 -12.18 -13.11 10.16
CA ILE A 14 -11.19 -12.13 9.74
C ILE A 14 -10.05 -12.88 9.08
N PHE A 15 -9.77 -12.60 7.81
CA PHE A 15 -8.60 -13.14 7.12
C PHE A 15 -7.58 -12.03 6.91
N CYS A 16 -6.55 -12.01 7.75
CA CYS A 16 -5.39 -11.14 7.60
C CYS A 16 -4.30 -11.85 6.81
N ILE A 17 -3.85 -11.28 5.70
CA ILE A 17 -2.77 -11.85 4.88
C ILE A 17 -1.78 -10.78 4.46
N GLY A 18 -0.49 -11.03 4.73
CA GLY A 18 0.58 -10.09 4.39
C GLY A 18 0.39 -8.71 4.99
N THR A 19 -0.11 -8.64 6.24
CA THR A 19 -0.41 -7.38 6.93
C THR A 19 -0.07 -7.43 8.42
N ASN A 20 0.66 -6.43 8.91
CA ASN A 20 0.99 -6.26 10.33
C ASN A 20 0.29 -5.04 10.92
N MET A 21 -1.04 -5.10 11.02
CA MET A 21 -1.86 -3.95 11.41
C MET A 21 -1.63 -3.53 12.87
N THR A 22 -1.18 -4.44 13.73
CA THR A 22 -0.83 -4.10 15.11
C THR A 22 0.24 -3.03 15.17
N GLU A 23 1.15 -3.00 14.19
CA GLU A 23 2.21 -2.00 14.11
C GLU A 23 1.95 -0.89 13.09
N CYS A 24 1.48 -1.26 11.91
CA CYS A 24 1.31 -0.30 10.82
C CYS A 24 0.01 0.50 10.92
N HIS A 25 -1.02 -0.04 11.58
CA HIS A 25 -2.37 0.55 11.63
C HIS A 25 -3.05 0.31 12.99
N PRO A 26 -2.43 0.70 14.13
CA PRO A 26 -2.87 0.30 15.48
C PRO A 26 -4.31 0.71 15.80
N VAL A 27 -4.77 1.85 15.28
CA VAL A 27 -6.17 2.31 15.42
C VAL A 27 -7.13 1.37 14.68
N ALA A 28 -6.76 0.91 13.48
CA ALA A 28 -7.57 -0.06 12.73
C ALA A 28 -7.52 -1.46 13.39
N ALA A 29 -6.35 -1.89 13.87
CA ALA A 29 -6.20 -3.16 14.60
C ALA A 29 -7.05 -3.21 15.88
N THR A 30 -7.30 -2.06 16.53
CA THR A 30 -8.23 -1.99 17.67
C THR A 30 -9.64 -2.45 17.31
N ARG A 31 -10.07 -2.22 16.07
CA ARG A 31 -11.38 -2.68 15.59
C ARG A 31 -11.43 -4.19 15.37
N LEU A 32 -10.36 -4.78 14.85
CA LEU A 32 -10.24 -6.25 14.77
C LEU A 32 -10.28 -6.87 16.17
N LYS A 33 -9.58 -6.28 17.15
CA LYS A 33 -9.64 -6.73 18.56
C LYS A 33 -11.06 -6.68 19.14
N ARG A 34 -11.88 -5.70 18.74
CA ARG A 34 -13.30 -5.63 19.13
C ARG A 34 -14.14 -6.72 18.48
N ALA A 35 -13.86 -7.07 17.22
CA ALA A 35 -14.51 -8.21 16.57
C ALA A 35 -14.17 -9.53 17.28
N LEU A 36 -12.89 -9.76 17.58
CA LEU A 36 -12.42 -10.94 18.33
C LEU A 36 -13.09 -11.04 19.72
N ALA A 37 -13.20 -9.91 20.43
CA ALA A 37 -13.88 -9.87 21.73
C ALA A 37 -15.38 -10.20 21.65
N ARG A 38 -15.99 -10.13 20.45
CA ARG A 38 -17.38 -10.53 20.18
C ARG A 38 -17.50 -11.98 19.67
N GLY A 39 -16.39 -12.70 19.55
CA GLY A 39 -16.37 -14.11 19.13
C GLY A 39 -16.02 -14.33 17.66
N ALA A 40 -15.57 -13.30 16.93
CA ALA A 40 -15.02 -13.50 15.59
C ALA A 40 -13.78 -14.38 15.64
N ARG A 41 -13.58 -15.22 14.61
CA ARG A 41 -12.32 -15.96 14.41
C ARG A 41 -11.37 -15.17 13.53
N MET A 42 -10.07 -15.37 13.72
CA MET A 42 -9.05 -14.76 12.89
C MET A 42 -8.06 -15.78 12.33
N ILE A 43 -7.86 -15.69 11.02
CA ILE A 43 -6.83 -16.39 10.25
C ILE A 43 -5.75 -15.36 9.92
N VAL A 44 -4.50 -15.68 10.22
CA VAL A 44 -3.33 -14.86 9.86
C VAL A 44 -2.41 -15.66 8.96
N ALA A 45 -2.28 -15.24 7.70
CA ALA A 45 -1.27 -15.76 6.77
C ALA A 45 -0.11 -14.75 6.70
N ASP A 46 0.97 -15.06 7.42
CA ASP A 46 2.18 -14.26 7.45
C ASP A 46 3.37 -15.18 7.78
N PRO A 47 4.49 -15.13 7.03
CA PRO A 47 5.70 -15.92 7.33
C PRO A 47 6.24 -15.70 8.75
N ARG A 48 5.94 -14.54 9.35
CA ARG A 48 6.38 -14.14 10.67
C ARG A 48 5.25 -14.28 11.69
N ARG A 49 5.64 -14.58 12.93
CA ARG A 49 4.72 -14.54 14.07
C ARG A 49 4.57 -13.10 14.57
N ILE A 50 3.78 -12.30 13.86
CA ILE A 50 3.48 -10.90 14.19
C ILE A 50 2.46 -10.80 15.34
N GLY A 51 2.24 -9.60 15.88
CA GLY A 51 1.29 -9.37 16.97
C GLY A 51 -0.15 -9.80 16.66
N LEU A 52 -0.57 -9.81 15.38
CA LEU A 52 -1.85 -10.39 14.97
C LEU A 52 -1.86 -11.92 15.06
N ALA A 53 -0.74 -12.59 14.77
CA ALA A 53 -0.65 -14.06 14.83
C ALA A 53 -0.83 -14.58 16.25
N ASP A 54 -0.39 -13.82 17.27
CA ASP A 54 -0.62 -14.17 18.68
C ASP A 54 -2.09 -14.02 19.13
N LEU A 55 -2.89 -13.29 18.34
CA LEU A 55 -4.32 -13.11 18.56
C LEU A 55 -5.17 -14.05 17.67
N ALA A 56 -4.54 -14.79 16.76
CA ALA A 56 -5.23 -15.57 15.74
C ALA A 56 -5.62 -16.96 16.23
N ASP A 57 -6.77 -17.44 15.78
CA ASP A 57 -7.19 -18.84 15.96
C ASP A 57 -6.39 -19.78 15.04
N LEU A 58 -5.94 -19.28 13.89
CA LEU A 58 -5.11 -20.00 12.94
C LEU A 58 -4.02 -19.08 12.38
N TRP A 59 -2.76 -19.43 12.62
CA TRP A 59 -1.61 -18.82 11.99
C TRP A 59 -1.04 -19.75 10.92
N LEU A 60 -0.93 -19.25 9.70
CA LEU A 60 -0.34 -19.92 8.54
C LEU A 60 1.03 -19.28 8.26
N PRO A 61 2.15 -19.89 8.72
CA PRO A 61 3.50 -19.38 8.53
C PRO A 61 4.03 -19.66 7.12
N ILE A 62 3.32 -19.17 6.10
CA ILE A 62 3.58 -19.47 4.70
C ILE A 62 4.99 -19.05 4.26
N ARG A 63 5.56 -19.76 3.29
CA ARG A 63 6.79 -19.36 2.61
C ARG A 63 6.59 -18.02 1.90
N VAL A 64 7.56 -17.11 2.01
CA VAL A 64 7.50 -15.80 1.33
C VAL A 64 7.28 -15.99 -0.17
N GLY A 65 6.22 -15.38 -0.71
CA GLY A 65 5.87 -15.45 -2.13
C GLY A 65 5.06 -16.68 -2.53
N SER A 66 4.56 -17.49 -1.58
CA SER A 66 3.64 -18.59 -1.85
C SER A 66 2.16 -18.20 -1.75
N ASP A 67 1.84 -16.90 -1.66
CA ASP A 67 0.51 -16.36 -1.37
C ASP A 67 -0.53 -16.84 -2.38
N THR A 68 -0.24 -16.73 -3.69
CA THR A 68 -1.14 -17.22 -4.74
C THR A 68 -1.43 -18.73 -4.61
N ALA A 69 -0.45 -19.55 -4.19
CA ALA A 69 -0.67 -20.99 -4.03
C ALA A 69 -1.63 -21.28 -2.86
N LEU A 70 -1.47 -20.58 -1.73
CA LEU A 70 -2.40 -20.66 -0.60
C LEU A 70 -3.83 -20.30 -1.05
N LEU A 71 -3.99 -19.16 -1.72
CA LEU A 71 -5.31 -18.64 -2.11
C LEU A 71 -6.01 -19.51 -3.15
N LEU A 72 -5.27 -20.06 -4.12
CA LEU A 72 -5.81 -21.02 -5.09
C LEU A 72 -6.25 -22.32 -4.40
N ALA A 73 -5.50 -22.82 -3.42
CA ALA A 73 -5.90 -24.01 -2.67
C ALA A 73 -7.08 -23.76 -1.73
N MET A 74 -7.21 -22.57 -1.17
CA MET A 74 -8.43 -22.18 -0.47
C MET A 74 -9.62 -22.18 -1.44
N ALA A 75 -9.48 -21.57 -2.63
CA ALA A 75 -10.54 -21.57 -3.63
C ALA A 75 -10.94 -22.98 -4.08
N HIS A 76 -9.96 -23.88 -4.26
CA HIS A 76 -10.20 -25.30 -4.54
C HIS A 76 -11.10 -25.94 -3.48
N VAL A 77 -10.77 -25.78 -2.19
CA VAL A 77 -11.54 -26.38 -1.09
C VAL A 77 -12.97 -25.82 -1.08
N ILE A 78 -13.15 -24.51 -1.23
CA ILE A 78 -14.47 -23.88 -1.25
C ILE A 78 -15.32 -24.44 -2.40
N ALA A 79 -14.74 -24.61 -3.58
CA ALA A 79 -15.42 -25.20 -4.74
C ALA A 79 -15.76 -26.68 -4.52
N ARG A 80 -14.78 -27.47 -4.03
CA ARG A 80 -14.92 -28.91 -3.76
C ARG A 80 -16.01 -29.21 -2.75
N GLU A 81 -16.10 -28.42 -1.68
CA GLU A 81 -17.08 -28.59 -0.60
C GLU A 81 -18.45 -27.97 -0.92
N GLY A 82 -18.62 -27.39 -2.12
CA GLY A 82 -19.88 -26.76 -2.52
C GLY A 82 -20.24 -25.49 -1.74
N LEU A 83 -19.25 -24.80 -1.17
CA LEU A 83 -19.40 -23.58 -0.35
C LEU A 83 -19.38 -22.29 -1.17
N VAL A 84 -19.49 -22.39 -2.50
CA VAL A 84 -19.63 -21.24 -3.40
C VAL A 84 -21.01 -20.63 -3.22
N ASP A 85 -21.10 -19.32 -3.04
CA ASP A 85 -22.36 -18.58 -3.05
C ASP A 85 -22.90 -18.52 -4.49
N ARG A 86 -23.67 -19.54 -4.87
CA ARG A 86 -24.22 -19.69 -6.21
C ARG A 86 -25.11 -18.52 -6.61
N GLY A 87 -25.94 -18.02 -5.70
CA GLY A 87 -26.83 -16.89 -5.97
C GLY A 87 -26.05 -15.62 -6.27
N PHE A 88 -25.03 -15.33 -5.46
CA PHE A 88 -24.14 -14.19 -5.71
C PHE A 88 -23.37 -14.35 -7.03
N VAL A 89 -22.77 -15.52 -7.26
CA VAL A 89 -21.96 -15.80 -8.45
C VAL A 89 -22.80 -15.68 -9.72
N GLU A 90 -23.96 -16.32 -9.78
CA GLU A 90 -24.86 -16.27 -10.93
C GLU A 90 -25.43 -14.86 -11.15
N GLY A 91 -25.79 -14.13 -10.10
CA GLY A 91 -26.34 -12.79 -10.24
C GLY A 91 -25.31 -11.71 -10.57
N ARG A 92 -24.15 -11.75 -9.90
CA ARG A 92 -23.25 -10.58 -9.78
C ARG A 92 -21.85 -10.79 -10.32
N THR A 93 -21.54 -11.94 -10.93
CA THR A 93 -20.19 -12.22 -11.45
C THR A 93 -20.15 -12.72 -12.89
N ARG A 94 -18.98 -12.77 -13.52
CA ARG A 94 -18.72 -13.32 -14.86
C ARG A 94 -17.49 -14.22 -14.83
N GLU A 95 -17.43 -15.15 -15.78
CA GLU A 95 -16.31 -16.11 -15.95
C GLU A 95 -16.13 -17.10 -14.78
N ALA A 96 -17.16 -17.26 -13.93
CA ALA A 96 -17.09 -18.15 -12.77
C ALA A 96 -16.89 -19.63 -13.14
N GLU A 97 -17.55 -20.12 -14.20
CA GLU A 97 -17.42 -21.52 -14.62
C GLU A 97 -15.98 -21.86 -15.03
N ALA A 98 -15.34 -21.00 -15.82
CA ALA A 98 -13.94 -21.17 -16.19
C ALA A 98 -13.02 -21.12 -14.97
N PHE A 99 -13.30 -20.26 -14.00
CA PHE A 99 -12.54 -20.19 -12.75
C PHE A 99 -12.73 -21.43 -11.87
N LEU A 100 -13.96 -21.92 -11.71
CA LEU A 100 -14.27 -23.11 -10.91
C LEU A 100 -13.66 -24.38 -11.52
N GLU A 101 -13.58 -24.46 -12.85
CA GLU A 101 -12.83 -25.54 -13.52
C GLU A 101 -11.33 -25.41 -13.25
N HIS A 102 -10.77 -24.21 -13.43
CA HIS A 102 -9.35 -23.92 -13.21
C HIS A 102 -8.88 -24.26 -11.79
N VAL A 103 -9.69 -24.00 -10.76
CA VAL A 103 -9.25 -24.25 -9.37
C VAL A 103 -9.23 -25.72 -8.95
N LYS A 104 -9.77 -26.64 -9.76
CA LYS A 104 -9.72 -28.09 -9.46
C LYS A 104 -8.29 -28.62 -9.34
N ASP A 105 -7.33 -28.00 -10.02
CA ASP A 105 -5.94 -28.46 -10.06
C ASP A 105 -5.12 -28.07 -8.82
N PHE A 106 -5.61 -27.14 -7.99
CA PHE A 106 -4.83 -26.58 -6.88
C PHE A 106 -5.26 -27.16 -5.53
N THR A 107 -5.04 -28.46 -5.30
CA THR A 107 -5.46 -29.08 -4.03
C THR A 107 -4.64 -28.56 -2.82
N PRO A 108 -5.14 -28.69 -1.59
CA PRO A 108 -4.33 -28.43 -0.38
C PRO A 108 -3.02 -29.21 -0.35
N GLU A 109 -2.98 -30.45 -0.85
CA GLU A 109 -1.79 -31.29 -0.94
C GLU A 109 -0.77 -30.73 -1.95
N TRP A 110 -1.24 -30.10 -3.03
CA TRP A 110 -0.38 -29.39 -3.98
C TRP A 110 0.21 -28.12 -3.34
N ALA A 111 -0.59 -27.34 -2.62
CA ALA A 111 -0.13 -26.09 -2.03
C ALA A 111 0.73 -26.28 -0.78
N ALA A 112 0.53 -27.36 0.00
CA ALA A 112 1.26 -27.63 1.24
C ALA A 112 2.79 -27.56 1.11
N PRO A 113 3.44 -28.26 0.14
CA PRO A 113 4.90 -28.16 -0.03
C PRO A 113 5.35 -26.78 -0.57
N ILE A 114 4.52 -26.08 -1.34
CA ILE A 114 4.85 -24.75 -1.89
C ILE A 114 4.80 -23.69 -0.80
N CYS A 115 3.78 -23.77 0.05
CA CYS A 115 3.51 -22.83 1.14
C CYS A 115 4.25 -23.19 2.42
N GLU A 116 4.78 -24.41 2.54
CA GLU A 116 5.41 -24.94 3.76
C GLU A 116 4.47 -24.93 4.98
N VAL A 117 3.17 -25.17 4.74
CA VAL A 117 2.15 -25.30 5.79
C VAL A 117 1.34 -26.59 5.60
N PRO A 118 0.81 -27.21 6.67
CA PRO A 118 0.02 -28.43 6.54
C PRO A 118 -1.23 -28.22 5.67
N ALA A 119 -1.52 -29.19 4.78
CA ALA A 119 -2.72 -29.19 3.94
C ALA A 119 -4.01 -29.02 4.77
N ALA A 120 -4.07 -29.66 5.95
CA ALA A 120 -5.20 -29.57 6.87
C ALA A 120 -5.45 -28.15 7.41
N ASP A 121 -4.41 -27.32 7.53
CA ASP A 121 -4.55 -25.94 7.98
C ASP A 121 -5.02 -25.02 6.84
N ILE A 122 -4.59 -25.29 5.60
CA ILE A 122 -5.14 -24.62 4.39
C ILE A 122 -6.64 -24.92 4.26
N GLU A 123 -7.02 -26.19 4.42
CA GLU A 123 -8.41 -26.63 4.37
C GLU A 123 -9.24 -25.99 5.48
N ARG A 124 -8.72 -25.95 6.71
CA ARG A 124 -9.37 -25.25 7.82
C ARG A 124 -9.59 -23.77 7.53
N ALA A 125 -8.59 -23.07 6.99
CA ALA A 125 -8.70 -21.66 6.65
C ALA A 125 -9.79 -21.42 5.59
N ALA A 126 -9.83 -22.25 4.55
CA ALA A 126 -10.81 -22.17 3.47
C ALA A 126 -12.25 -22.39 3.98
N LEU A 127 -12.45 -23.44 4.78
CA LEU A 127 -13.74 -23.76 5.40
C LEU A 127 -14.22 -22.64 6.32
N TRP A 128 -13.35 -22.15 7.21
CA TRP A 128 -13.70 -21.06 8.12
C TRP A 128 -14.09 -19.80 7.36
N TYR A 129 -13.28 -19.39 6.38
CA TYR A 129 -13.57 -18.21 5.58
C TYR A 129 -14.92 -18.37 4.87
N ALA A 130 -15.12 -19.44 4.07
CA ALA A 130 -16.32 -19.57 3.25
C ALA A 130 -17.62 -19.84 4.04
N GLN A 131 -17.55 -20.48 5.21
CA GLN A 131 -18.74 -20.72 6.05
C GLN A 131 -19.17 -19.49 6.86
N ALA A 132 -18.36 -18.43 6.90
CA ALA A 132 -18.70 -17.21 7.61
C ALA A 132 -19.90 -16.51 6.95
N GLU A 133 -20.86 -16.04 7.76
CA GLU A 133 -21.87 -15.10 7.28
C GLU A 133 -21.19 -13.80 6.83
N ARG A 134 -20.20 -13.34 7.60
CA ARG A 134 -19.37 -12.17 7.30
C ARG A 134 -17.89 -12.52 7.32
N GLY A 135 -17.35 -12.89 6.17
CA GLY A 135 -15.90 -13.00 5.94
C GLY A 135 -15.33 -11.67 5.45
N ALA A 136 -14.21 -11.23 6.03
CA ALA A 136 -13.51 -10.02 5.60
C ALA A 136 -12.02 -10.26 5.41
N ILE A 137 -11.48 -9.78 4.29
CA ILE A 137 -10.07 -9.88 3.94
C ILE A 137 -9.38 -8.54 4.25
N TYR A 138 -8.26 -8.60 4.96
CA TYR A 138 -7.36 -7.47 5.21
C TYR A 138 -5.96 -7.81 4.72
N TYR A 139 -5.39 -6.96 3.86
CA TYR A 139 -4.06 -7.18 3.30
C TYR A 139 -3.27 -5.89 3.12
N THR A 140 -1.95 -5.98 2.95
CA THR A 140 -1.12 -4.83 2.55
C THR A 140 0.09 -5.28 1.72
N LEU A 141 1.28 -4.75 2.03
CA LEU A 141 2.52 -4.92 1.29
C LEU A 141 3.01 -6.36 1.15
N GLY A 142 2.72 -7.25 2.11
CA GLY A 142 3.06 -8.67 1.99
C GLY A 142 2.30 -9.40 0.88
N ILE A 143 1.36 -8.72 0.22
CA ILE A 143 0.68 -9.19 -0.99
C ILE A 143 1.15 -8.43 -2.22
N THR A 144 1.35 -7.11 -2.12
CA THR A 144 1.57 -6.22 -3.27
C THR A 144 3.03 -6.03 -3.65
N GLU A 145 3.97 -6.11 -2.70
CA GLU A 145 5.41 -5.93 -2.94
C GLU A 145 6.09 -7.24 -3.39
N HIS A 146 5.42 -7.92 -4.32
CA HIS A 146 5.88 -9.13 -4.97
C HIS A 146 5.81 -8.94 -6.49
N ILE A 147 6.67 -9.63 -7.24
CA ILE A 147 6.60 -9.63 -8.71
C ILE A 147 5.26 -10.15 -9.27
N CYS A 148 4.49 -10.86 -8.43
CA CYS A 148 3.17 -11.40 -8.70
C CYS A 148 2.08 -10.69 -7.87
N GLY A 149 2.32 -9.44 -7.45
CA GLY A 149 1.39 -8.73 -6.57
C GLY A 149 0.01 -8.51 -7.18
N VAL A 150 -0.09 -8.39 -8.51
CA VAL A 150 -1.37 -8.29 -9.24
C VAL A 150 -2.15 -9.59 -9.11
N GLU A 151 -1.50 -10.72 -9.37
CA GLU A 151 -2.04 -12.07 -9.25
C GLU A 151 -2.50 -12.38 -7.81
N ASN A 152 -1.70 -12.00 -6.82
CA ASN A 152 -2.06 -12.18 -5.41
C ASN A 152 -3.36 -11.42 -5.07
N VAL A 153 -3.49 -10.15 -5.47
CA VAL A 153 -4.70 -9.35 -5.24
C VAL A 153 -5.89 -9.93 -6.00
N GLN A 154 -5.72 -10.37 -7.24
CA GLN A 154 -6.78 -11.01 -8.01
C GLN A 154 -7.29 -12.29 -7.34
N SER A 155 -6.40 -13.10 -6.77
CA SER A 155 -6.78 -14.29 -6.00
C SER A 155 -7.59 -13.94 -4.74
N LEU A 156 -7.27 -12.86 -4.02
CA LEU A 156 -8.08 -12.38 -2.89
C LEU A 156 -9.49 -11.95 -3.36
N CYS A 157 -9.57 -11.23 -4.48
CA CYS A 157 -10.84 -10.84 -5.07
C CYS A 157 -11.66 -12.07 -5.49
N ASN A 158 -11.05 -13.08 -6.10
CA ASN A 158 -11.72 -14.32 -6.48
C ASN A 158 -12.34 -15.02 -5.25
N LEU A 159 -11.61 -15.10 -4.12
CA LEU A 159 -12.16 -15.66 -2.88
C LEU A 159 -13.38 -14.87 -2.37
N ALA A 160 -13.32 -13.54 -2.39
CA ALA A 160 -14.47 -12.71 -1.98
C ALA A 160 -15.66 -12.83 -2.95
N LEU A 161 -15.41 -12.92 -4.25
CA LEU A 161 -16.46 -13.11 -5.26
C LEU A 161 -17.14 -14.47 -5.15
N MET A 162 -16.38 -15.56 -4.95
CA MET A 162 -16.97 -16.90 -4.86
C MET A 162 -17.75 -17.15 -3.58
N THR A 163 -17.51 -16.35 -2.54
CA THR A 163 -18.18 -16.46 -1.23
C THR A 163 -19.24 -15.38 -0.99
N GLY A 164 -19.41 -14.43 -1.93
CA GLY A 164 -20.34 -13.31 -1.74
C GLY A 164 -19.94 -12.33 -0.63
N HIS A 165 -18.67 -12.36 -0.20
CA HIS A 165 -18.12 -11.52 0.87
C HIS A 165 -17.70 -10.13 0.38
N ILE A 166 -18.58 -9.45 -0.36
CA ILE A 166 -18.35 -8.09 -0.86
C ILE A 166 -19.68 -7.33 -1.01
N GLY A 167 -19.65 -6.01 -0.86
CA GLY A 167 -20.85 -5.18 -0.98
C GLY A 167 -21.78 -5.21 0.23
N ARG A 168 -21.31 -5.66 1.39
CA ARG A 168 -22.14 -5.85 2.60
C ARG A 168 -21.38 -5.45 3.86
N GLU A 169 -22.11 -5.16 4.95
CA GLU A 169 -21.50 -4.82 6.25
C GLU A 169 -20.62 -5.97 6.78
N GLY A 170 -19.42 -5.63 7.27
CA GLY A 170 -18.53 -6.60 7.89
C GLY A 170 -17.85 -7.58 6.93
N THR A 171 -17.89 -7.31 5.62
CA THR A 171 -17.22 -8.13 4.61
C THR A 171 -16.13 -7.35 3.85
N GLY A 172 -15.73 -7.84 2.69
CA GLY A 172 -15.02 -7.07 1.70
C GLY A 172 -13.53 -7.38 1.59
N VAL A 173 -12.92 -6.71 0.64
CA VAL A 173 -11.49 -6.80 0.32
C VAL A 173 -10.85 -5.46 0.69
N ASN A 174 -10.08 -5.47 1.76
CA ASN A 174 -9.66 -4.25 2.45
C ASN A 174 -8.12 -4.09 2.42
N PRO A 175 -7.55 -3.48 1.36
CA PRO A 175 -6.15 -3.07 1.36
C PRO A 175 -5.92 -1.98 2.41
N MET A 176 -5.06 -2.28 3.39
CA MET A 176 -4.63 -1.34 4.42
C MET A 176 -3.54 -0.43 3.84
N ARG A 177 -3.94 0.73 3.32
CA ARG A 177 -3.00 1.68 2.71
C ARG A 177 -2.08 2.29 3.76
N GLY A 178 -0.79 2.43 3.43
CA GLY A 178 0.26 2.79 4.39
C GLY A 178 0.31 4.27 4.74
N GLN A 179 0.62 5.13 3.76
CA GLN A 179 0.73 6.58 3.99
C GLN A 179 -0.64 7.22 4.19
N ASN A 180 -0.67 8.33 4.93
CA ASN A 180 -1.89 9.05 5.31
C ASN A 180 -2.78 9.44 4.12
N ASN A 181 -2.17 9.89 3.01
CA ASN A 181 -2.87 10.45 1.85
C ASN A 181 -2.60 9.71 0.54
N ILE A 182 -2.07 8.48 0.55
CA ILE A 182 -1.83 7.72 -0.69
C ILE A 182 -3.14 7.37 -1.41
N GLN A 183 -4.27 7.37 -0.69
CA GLN A 183 -5.58 7.33 -1.33
C GLN A 183 -5.85 8.65 -2.07
N GLY A 184 -5.75 9.78 -1.38
CA GLY A 184 -5.98 11.10 -1.99
C GLY A 184 -5.06 11.43 -3.15
N ALA A 185 -3.77 11.05 -3.10
CA ALA A 185 -2.85 11.23 -4.22
C ALA A 185 -3.33 10.52 -5.49
N GLY A 186 -3.78 9.27 -5.35
CA GLY A 186 -4.41 8.52 -6.45
C GLY A 186 -5.72 9.16 -6.91
N ASP A 187 -6.53 9.64 -5.97
CA ASP A 187 -7.81 10.32 -6.26
C ASP A 187 -7.59 11.64 -7.04
N CYS A 188 -6.46 12.32 -6.83
CA CYS A 188 -6.08 13.55 -7.53
C CYS A 188 -5.39 13.30 -8.88
N GLY A 189 -5.15 12.05 -9.28
CA GLY A 189 -4.46 11.73 -10.53
C GLY A 189 -2.93 11.80 -10.45
N ALA A 190 -2.33 11.62 -9.27
CA ALA A 190 -0.89 11.39 -9.13
C ALA A 190 -0.51 9.96 -9.58
N LEU A 191 -0.99 9.57 -10.77
CA LEU A 191 -0.82 8.29 -11.43
C LEU A 191 -0.60 8.57 -12.93
N PRO A 192 0.36 7.91 -13.58
CA PRO A 192 0.70 8.22 -14.98
C PRO A 192 -0.42 7.89 -15.98
N ASN A 193 -1.45 7.14 -15.57
CA ASN A 193 -2.50 6.64 -16.46
C ASN A 193 -3.89 7.24 -16.18
N ASN A 194 -4.04 8.14 -15.21
CA ASN A 194 -5.34 8.71 -14.86
C ASN A 194 -5.24 10.22 -14.59
N TYR A 195 -6.23 10.96 -15.05
CA TYR A 195 -6.59 12.25 -14.48
C TYR A 195 -7.28 12.07 -13.11
N ALA A 196 -7.55 13.19 -12.42
CA ALA A 196 -8.29 13.21 -11.16
C ALA A 196 -9.59 12.39 -11.23
N GLY A 197 -9.96 11.69 -10.15
CA GLY A 197 -11.16 10.87 -10.07
C GLY A 197 -11.10 9.55 -10.85
N PHE A 198 -9.90 9.01 -11.08
CA PHE A 198 -9.65 7.76 -11.81
C PHE A 198 -10.18 7.78 -13.27
N GLN A 199 -10.13 8.94 -13.91
CA GLN A 199 -10.50 9.11 -15.31
C GLN A 199 -9.30 8.77 -16.20
N SER A 200 -9.39 7.70 -17.00
CA SER A 200 -8.26 7.25 -17.84
C SER A 200 -7.79 8.34 -18.79
N VAL A 201 -6.46 8.53 -18.90
CA VAL A 201 -5.84 9.46 -19.87
C VAL A 201 -5.96 8.99 -21.31
N THR A 202 -6.22 7.70 -21.53
CA THR A 202 -6.36 7.13 -22.88
C THR A 202 -7.79 7.21 -23.42
N ASP A 203 -8.72 7.80 -22.67
CA ASP A 203 -10.09 8.01 -23.10
C ASP A 203 -10.23 9.41 -23.74
N PRO A 204 -10.55 9.50 -25.04
CA PRO A 204 -10.72 10.78 -25.73
C PRO A 204 -11.76 11.71 -25.09
N ALA A 205 -12.79 11.17 -24.44
CA ALA A 205 -13.81 11.99 -23.78
C ALA A 205 -13.24 12.70 -22.54
N ASN A 206 -12.40 12.00 -21.76
CA ASN A 206 -11.71 12.57 -20.61
C ASN A 206 -10.68 13.60 -21.06
N GLN A 207 -9.89 13.28 -22.09
CA GLN A 207 -8.93 14.22 -22.68
C GLN A 207 -9.63 15.53 -23.09
N ALA A 208 -10.68 15.46 -23.90
CA ALA A 208 -11.42 16.64 -24.36
C ALA A 208 -12.03 17.45 -23.21
N LYS A 209 -12.39 16.81 -22.10
CA LYS A 209 -12.82 17.50 -20.87
C LYS A 209 -11.67 18.27 -20.24
N PHE A 210 -10.52 17.65 -20.01
CA PHE A 210 -9.38 18.28 -19.34
C PHE A 210 -8.67 19.32 -20.21
N GLU A 211 -8.61 19.15 -21.53
CA GLU A 211 -8.09 20.17 -22.45
C GLU A 211 -8.91 21.46 -22.41
N ARG A 212 -10.24 21.35 -22.26
CA ARG A 212 -11.12 22.51 -22.09
C ARG A 212 -10.86 23.23 -20.77
N VAL A 213 -10.65 22.49 -19.69
CA VAL A 213 -10.38 23.06 -18.36
C VAL A 213 -9.01 23.73 -18.34
N TYR A 214 -7.97 23.05 -18.85
CA TYR A 214 -6.59 23.53 -18.79
C TYR A 214 -6.21 24.46 -19.96
N GLY A 215 -7.08 24.62 -20.96
CA GLY A 215 -6.86 25.51 -22.10
C GLY A 215 -5.68 25.10 -22.98
N ARG A 216 -5.31 23.82 -22.99
CA ARG A 216 -4.17 23.29 -23.76
C ARG A 216 -4.41 21.86 -24.21
N ALA A 217 -3.75 21.47 -25.29
CA ALA A 217 -3.71 20.08 -25.72
C ALA A 217 -2.94 19.21 -24.70
N THR A 218 -3.35 17.95 -24.59
CA THR A 218 -2.72 16.90 -23.78
C THR A 218 -2.55 15.65 -24.63
N ASP A 219 -1.61 14.76 -24.30
CA ASP A 219 -1.37 13.53 -25.08
C ASP A 219 -2.26 12.37 -24.62
N LEU A 220 -2.68 11.49 -25.55
CA LEU A 220 -3.42 10.24 -25.25
C LEU A 220 -2.47 9.08 -24.88
N GLU A 221 -1.41 9.37 -24.15
CA GLU A 221 -0.43 8.37 -23.76
C GLU A 221 -0.35 8.24 -22.26
N LYS A 222 -0.13 7.01 -21.80
CA LYS A 222 0.19 6.78 -20.39
C LYS A 222 1.59 7.32 -20.14
N GLY A 223 1.71 8.14 -19.11
CA GLY A 223 3.01 8.61 -18.64
C GLY A 223 3.91 7.48 -18.16
N MET A 224 5.17 7.82 -17.88
CA MET A 224 6.13 6.87 -17.33
C MET A 224 5.87 6.65 -15.83
N THR A 225 6.15 5.44 -15.36
CA THR A 225 6.20 5.20 -13.91
C THR A 225 7.50 5.76 -13.34
N LYS A 226 7.53 6.05 -12.03
CA LYS A 226 8.75 6.52 -11.34
C LYS A 226 9.95 5.58 -11.56
N VAL A 227 9.73 4.26 -11.47
CA VAL A 227 10.79 3.26 -11.67
C VAL A 227 11.38 3.38 -13.09
N THR A 228 10.53 3.45 -14.12
CA THR A 228 10.96 3.65 -15.50
C THR A 228 11.66 5.01 -15.69
N ALA A 229 11.20 6.06 -15.01
CA ALA A 229 11.82 7.38 -15.09
C ALA A 229 13.24 7.38 -14.51
N LEU A 230 13.49 6.66 -13.41
CA LEU A 230 14.82 6.47 -12.83
C LEU A 230 15.75 5.67 -13.75
N GLU A 231 15.25 4.61 -14.39
CA GLU A 231 16.01 3.82 -15.37
C GLU A 231 16.48 4.66 -16.58
N LEU A 232 15.69 5.67 -16.95
CA LEU A 232 15.93 6.54 -18.10
C LEU A 232 16.59 7.88 -17.74
N ALA A 233 16.95 8.08 -16.47
CA ALA A 233 17.53 9.32 -15.99
C ALA A 233 18.94 9.55 -16.56
N GLY A 234 19.19 10.77 -17.03
CA GLY A 234 20.42 11.15 -17.74
C GLY A 234 20.47 10.74 -19.21
N ASP A 235 19.56 9.88 -19.68
CA ASP A 235 19.36 9.58 -21.09
C ASP A 235 18.13 10.33 -21.64
N ARG A 236 16.94 9.75 -21.49
CA ARG A 236 15.68 10.34 -22.00
C ARG A 236 15.05 11.30 -21.00
N ILE A 237 15.28 11.10 -19.70
CA ILE A 237 14.82 12.02 -18.66
C ILE A 237 15.99 12.87 -18.22
N ARG A 238 15.92 14.17 -18.53
CA ARG A 238 16.99 15.14 -18.25
C ARG A 238 16.72 15.97 -16.99
N ALA A 239 15.48 16.04 -16.53
CA ALA A 239 15.11 16.76 -15.32
C ALA A 239 14.01 16.04 -14.54
N MET A 240 14.02 16.19 -13.22
CA MET A 240 12.96 15.68 -12.34
C MET A 240 12.60 16.71 -11.27
N LEU A 241 11.30 16.82 -10.98
CA LEU A 241 10.77 17.48 -9.80
C LEU A 241 10.22 16.41 -8.86
N ILE A 242 10.81 16.31 -7.67
CA ILE A 242 10.41 15.36 -6.63
C ILE A 242 9.75 16.14 -5.50
N ASP A 243 8.51 15.80 -5.19
CA ASP A 243 7.71 16.46 -4.15
C ASP A 243 7.38 15.49 -3.02
N GLY A 244 7.88 15.77 -1.81
CA GLY A 244 7.55 15.03 -0.60
C GLY A 244 8.07 13.58 -0.55
N GLU A 245 9.13 13.25 -1.30
CA GLU A 245 9.67 11.89 -1.40
C GLU A 245 11.20 11.83 -1.23
N ASN A 246 11.66 10.80 -0.49
CA ASN A 246 13.08 10.53 -0.26
C ASN A 246 13.54 9.28 -1.02
N THR A 247 13.48 9.37 -2.35
CA THR A 247 13.84 8.33 -3.34
C THR A 247 15.11 7.57 -3.00
N VAL A 248 16.19 8.23 -2.58
CA VAL A 248 17.48 7.57 -2.23
C VAL A 248 17.33 6.56 -1.08
N VAL A 249 16.36 6.76 -0.19
CA VAL A 249 16.15 5.92 1.00
C VAL A 249 15.00 4.95 0.83
N SER A 250 13.90 5.36 0.20
CA SER A 250 12.66 4.58 0.15
C SER A 250 12.53 3.67 -1.06
N ASP A 251 13.23 3.95 -2.17
CA ASP A 251 13.18 3.11 -3.37
C ASP A 251 14.21 1.98 -3.35
N PRO A 252 13.93 0.85 -4.05
CA PRO A 252 14.87 -0.26 -4.12
C PRO A 252 16.14 0.11 -4.88
N ASP A 253 17.24 -0.57 -4.56
CA ASP A 253 18.57 -0.30 -5.12
C ASP A 253 18.99 1.18 -4.97
N ARG A 254 19.43 1.52 -3.76
CA ARG A 254 19.90 2.87 -3.42
C ARG A 254 21.01 3.37 -4.35
N GLN A 255 21.89 2.49 -4.82
CA GLN A 255 23.00 2.89 -5.70
C GLN A 255 22.47 3.30 -7.07
N HIS A 256 21.55 2.52 -7.63
CA HIS A 256 20.86 2.88 -8.85
C HIS A 256 20.10 4.20 -8.71
N CYS A 257 19.32 4.36 -7.63
CA CYS A 257 18.56 5.59 -7.39
C CYS A 257 19.46 6.82 -7.28
N GLN A 258 20.55 6.73 -6.51
CA GLN A 258 21.50 7.83 -6.38
C GLN A 258 22.15 8.17 -7.72
N HIS A 259 22.62 7.16 -8.47
CA HIS A 259 23.23 7.37 -9.78
C HIS A 259 22.25 8.01 -10.77
N ALA A 260 21.00 7.56 -10.79
CA ALA A 260 19.95 8.11 -11.65
C ALA A 260 19.66 9.58 -11.34
N LEU A 261 19.64 9.96 -10.05
CA LEU A 261 19.40 11.35 -9.68
C LEU A 261 20.60 12.25 -10.00
N GLU A 262 21.82 11.76 -9.79
CA GLU A 262 23.07 12.49 -10.12
C GLU A 262 23.30 12.63 -11.65
N SER A 263 22.65 11.81 -12.47
CA SER A 263 22.79 11.87 -13.94
C SER A 263 21.86 12.89 -14.62
N LEU A 264 20.94 13.50 -13.87
CA LEU A 264 20.03 14.54 -14.36
C LEU A 264 20.78 15.85 -14.63
N ASP A 265 20.30 16.63 -15.59
CA ASP A 265 20.77 18.01 -15.80
C ASP A 265 20.16 18.98 -14.78
N CYS A 266 19.01 18.62 -14.19
CA CYS A 266 18.31 19.44 -13.21
C CYS A 266 17.44 18.58 -12.30
N LEU A 267 17.74 18.59 -11.00
CA LEU A 267 16.93 17.98 -9.95
C LEU A 267 16.35 19.08 -9.04
N VAL A 268 15.03 19.17 -9.01
CA VAL A 268 14.28 20.04 -8.10
C VAL A 268 13.61 19.19 -7.03
N VAL A 269 13.79 19.55 -5.77
CA VAL A 269 13.16 18.86 -4.64
C VAL A 269 12.30 19.82 -3.83
N ILE A 270 11.05 19.45 -3.59
CA ILE A 270 10.13 20.10 -2.66
C ILE A 270 10.04 19.20 -1.42
N ASP A 271 10.55 19.67 -0.28
CA ASP A 271 10.60 18.85 0.94
C ASP A 271 10.54 19.76 2.19
N ILE A 272 10.06 19.17 3.28
CA ILE A 272 10.02 19.79 4.62
C ILE A 272 11.37 19.66 5.35
N PHE A 273 12.25 18.79 4.88
CA PHE A 273 13.60 18.61 5.41
C PHE A 273 14.64 18.47 4.30
N MET A 274 15.91 18.77 4.63
CA MET A 274 17.04 18.35 3.82
C MET A 274 17.24 16.83 3.98
N THR A 275 16.57 16.07 3.12
CA THR A 275 16.63 14.60 2.99
C THR A 275 17.83 14.16 2.15
N GLU A 276 18.16 12.87 2.16
CA GLU A 276 19.23 12.30 1.33
C GLU A 276 18.98 12.55 -0.17
N THR A 277 17.72 12.57 -0.62
CA THR A 277 17.36 13.01 -1.98
C THR A 277 17.56 14.52 -2.16
N ALA A 278 17.12 15.36 -1.21
CA ALA A 278 17.28 16.82 -1.30
C ALA A 278 18.75 17.26 -1.30
N GLU A 279 19.65 16.51 -0.65
CA GLU A 279 21.09 16.76 -0.67
C GLU A 279 21.72 16.60 -2.07
N LEU A 280 21.07 15.86 -2.98
CA LEU A 280 21.50 15.70 -4.37
C LEU A 280 20.90 16.77 -5.31
N ALA A 281 19.94 17.57 -4.83
CA ALA A 281 19.17 18.48 -5.68
C ALA A 281 19.95 19.75 -6.05
N ASP A 282 19.75 20.23 -7.27
CA ASP A 282 20.23 21.55 -7.69
C ASP A 282 19.44 22.68 -7.02
N VAL A 283 18.15 22.45 -6.80
CA VAL A 283 17.23 23.40 -6.16
C VAL A 283 16.37 22.67 -5.14
N VAL A 284 16.32 23.23 -3.93
CA VAL A 284 15.41 22.77 -2.87
C VAL A 284 14.42 23.88 -2.54
N PHE A 285 13.12 23.61 -2.67
CA PHE A 285 12.06 24.48 -2.20
C PHE A 285 11.54 24.00 -0.83
N PRO A 286 11.56 24.85 0.21
CA PRO A 286 11.08 24.45 1.53
C PRO A 286 9.55 24.39 1.55
N ALA A 287 9.01 23.19 1.79
CA ALA A 287 7.58 22.96 1.95
C ALA A 287 7.11 23.21 3.39
N SER A 288 5.85 23.60 3.55
CA SER A 288 5.17 23.63 4.85
C SER A 288 4.77 22.22 5.31
N ALA A 289 4.95 21.91 6.58
CA ALA A 289 4.55 20.63 7.14
C ALA A 289 3.04 20.52 7.39
N TRP A 290 2.58 19.31 7.74
CA TRP A 290 1.17 18.99 8.00
C TRP A 290 0.46 19.96 8.95
N ALA A 291 1.09 20.37 10.06
CA ALA A 291 0.48 21.29 11.02
C ALA A 291 0.50 22.78 10.59
N GLU A 292 1.15 23.08 9.46
CA GLU A 292 1.43 24.43 8.99
C GLU A 292 0.58 24.85 7.79
N THR A 293 -0.19 23.90 7.23
CA THR A 293 -0.90 24.08 5.96
C THR A 293 -2.37 23.70 6.08
N ASP A 294 -3.19 24.38 5.28
CA ASP A 294 -4.57 24.00 5.04
C ASP A 294 -4.66 23.08 3.83
N GLY A 295 -5.47 22.03 3.93
CA GLY A 295 -5.73 21.15 2.80
C GLY A 295 -6.72 20.04 3.09
N VAL A 296 -6.60 18.95 2.35
CA VAL A 296 -7.49 17.79 2.44
C VAL A 296 -6.64 16.52 2.37
N CYS A 297 -7.01 15.52 3.16
CA CYS A 297 -6.41 14.20 3.14
C CYS A 297 -7.50 13.16 2.98
N THR A 298 -7.30 12.17 2.12
CA THR A 298 -8.17 11.01 1.99
C THR A 298 -7.46 9.78 2.55
N ASN A 299 -8.07 9.14 3.53
CA ASN A 299 -7.47 8.01 4.25
C ASN A 299 -7.77 6.64 3.59
N THR A 300 -7.33 5.55 4.22
CA THR A 300 -7.47 4.17 3.69
C THR A 300 -8.93 3.72 3.45
N GLU A 301 -9.91 4.28 4.17
CA GLU A 301 -11.35 3.98 3.97
C GLU A 301 -12.01 4.95 2.99
N ARG A 302 -11.23 5.71 2.20
CA ARG A 302 -11.72 6.71 1.25
C ARG A 302 -12.42 7.90 1.92
N ARG A 303 -12.27 8.07 3.23
CA ARG A 303 -12.83 9.21 3.95
C ARG A 303 -12.00 10.45 3.66
N VAL A 304 -12.65 11.47 3.12
CA VAL A 304 -12.08 12.79 2.84
C VAL A 304 -12.12 13.62 4.12
N GLN A 305 -10.97 14.13 4.56
CA GLN A 305 -10.81 14.80 5.85
C GLN A 305 -10.10 16.14 5.69
N ARG A 306 -10.59 17.16 6.40
CA ARG A 306 -10.02 18.51 6.41
C ARG A 306 -8.73 18.58 7.23
N LEU A 307 -7.68 19.14 6.64
CA LEU A 307 -6.42 19.47 7.30
C LEU A 307 -6.37 20.96 7.63
N ARG A 308 -6.17 21.34 8.90
CA ARG A 308 -6.14 22.75 9.31
C ARG A 308 -4.75 23.16 9.77
N ALA A 309 -4.31 24.33 9.33
CA ALA A 309 -3.10 24.95 9.85
C ALA A 309 -3.30 25.26 11.35
N ALA A 310 -2.43 24.70 12.18
CA ALA A 310 -2.40 24.94 13.63
C ALA A 310 -1.33 25.96 14.02
N VAL A 311 -0.28 26.09 13.21
CA VAL A 311 0.84 27.02 13.39
C VAL A 311 1.24 27.62 12.04
N PRO A 312 1.89 28.80 12.00
CA PRO A 312 2.42 29.32 10.74
C PRO A 312 3.63 28.49 10.25
N PRO A 313 3.85 28.40 8.92
CA PRO A 313 5.03 27.73 8.37
C PRO A 313 6.33 28.46 8.78
N PRO A 314 7.44 27.73 8.96
CA PRO A 314 8.71 28.30 9.39
C PRO A 314 9.41 29.04 8.25
N GLY A 315 9.94 30.22 8.54
CA GLY A 315 10.77 31.00 7.60
C GLY A 315 10.04 31.29 6.29
N GLU A 316 10.65 30.85 5.18
CA GLU A 316 10.11 31.05 3.83
C GLU A 316 9.31 29.85 3.32
N ALA A 317 9.07 28.83 4.16
CA ALA A 317 8.32 27.66 3.75
C ALA A 317 6.91 28.02 3.25
N ARG A 318 6.45 27.29 2.24
CA ARG A 318 5.14 27.48 1.61
C ARG A 318 4.47 26.13 1.35
N PRO A 319 3.13 26.09 1.25
CA PRO A 319 2.43 24.88 0.82
C PRO A 319 2.89 24.40 -0.55
N ASP A 320 2.94 23.09 -0.73
CA ASP A 320 3.41 22.42 -1.95
C ASP A 320 2.61 22.89 -3.18
N TRP A 321 1.28 22.99 -3.03
CA TRP A 321 0.39 23.52 -4.08
C TRP A 321 0.75 24.94 -4.50
N TRP A 322 1.21 25.78 -3.57
CA TRP A 322 1.61 27.16 -3.86
C TRP A 322 2.94 27.19 -4.59
N ILE A 323 3.89 26.32 -4.21
CA ILE A 323 5.19 26.22 -4.88
C ILE A 323 4.98 25.80 -6.34
N ILE A 324 4.17 24.77 -6.58
CA ILE A 324 3.81 24.30 -7.92
C ILE A 324 3.10 25.40 -8.73
N ASP A 325 2.14 26.09 -8.10
CA ASP A 325 1.43 27.22 -8.71
C ASP A 325 2.39 28.34 -9.16
N GLN A 326 3.34 28.73 -8.30
CA GLN A 326 4.31 29.77 -8.59
C GLN A 326 5.34 29.38 -9.65
N LEU A 327 5.74 28.11 -9.69
CA LEU A 327 6.58 27.57 -10.76
C LEU A 327 5.84 27.62 -12.09
N ALA A 328 4.59 27.15 -12.11
CA ALA A 328 3.80 27.11 -13.33
C ALA A 328 3.54 28.51 -13.90
N GLN A 329 3.22 29.49 -13.06
CA GLN A 329 3.08 30.89 -13.48
C GLN A 329 4.36 31.45 -14.09
N ARG A 330 5.53 31.17 -13.50
CA ARG A 330 6.84 31.63 -14.03
C ARG A 330 7.24 30.95 -15.33
N MET A 331 6.75 29.73 -15.56
CA MET A 331 6.90 29.03 -16.84
C MET A 331 5.90 29.51 -17.91
N GLY A 332 4.99 30.43 -17.58
CA GLY A 332 4.01 31.01 -18.50
C GLY A 332 2.74 30.18 -18.67
N PHE A 333 2.51 29.17 -17.83
CA PHE A 333 1.27 28.42 -17.87
C PHE A 333 0.08 29.25 -17.37
N GLN A 334 -1.07 29.07 -18.01
CA GLN A 334 -2.35 29.67 -17.63
C GLN A 334 -3.12 28.72 -16.70
N GLY A 335 -4.15 29.22 -16.01
CA GLY A 335 -4.96 28.40 -15.08
C GLY A 335 -4.33 28.22 -13.69
N PHE A 336 -3.30 29.01 -13.39
CA PHE A 336 -2.67 29.12 -12.07
C PHE A 336 -2.93 30.52 -11.49
N GLY A 337 -2.67 30.70 -10.20
CA GLY A 337 -3.00 31.90 -9.42
C GLY A 337 -3.92 31.62 -8.24
N PHE A 338 -3.94 30.39 -7.71
CA PHE A 338 -4.82 30.02 -6.60
C PHE A 338 -4.49 30.83 -5.33
N ALA A 339 -5.51 31.43 -4.73
CA ALA A 339 -5.36 32.22 -3.50
C ALA A 339 -5.38 31.35 -2.24
N SER A 340 -5.90 30.11 -2.32
CA SER A 340 -6.03 29.22 -1.17
C SER A 340 -6.19 27.76 -1.56
N ALA A 341 -5.93 26.86 -0.61
CA ALA A 341 -6.24 25.44 -0.75
C ALA A 341 -7.75 25.16 -0.97
N LYS A 342 -8.64 26.08 -0.58
CA LYS A 342 -10.08 26.01 -0.89
C LYS A 342 -10.33 26.03 -2.39
N GLU A 343 -9.68 26.93 -3.10
CA GLU A 343 -9.84 27.04 -4.55
C GLU A 343 -9.29 25.80 -5.27
N VAL A 344 -8.12 25.33 -4.86
CA VAL A 344 -7.51 24.10 -5.39
C VAL A 344 -8.43 22.89 -5.19
N PHE A 345 -8.97 22.71 -3.98
CA PHE A 345 -9.85 21.59 -3.70
C PHE A 345 -11.20 21.69 -4.42
N ASN A 346 -11.77 22.90 -4.54
CA ASN A 346 -13.01 23.11 -5.27
C ASN A 346 -12.86 22.86 -6.76
N GLU A 347 -11.71 23.22 -7.37
CA GLU A 347 -11.41 22.84 -8.75
C GLU A 347 -11.31 21.33 -8.91
N LEU A 348 -10.58 20.65 -8.00
CA LEU A 348 -10.51 19.20 -7.97
C LEU A 348 -11.90 18.55 -7.94
N CYS A 349 -12.80 19.05 -7.08
CA CYS A 349 -14.18 18.55 -6.99
C CYS A 349 -14.96 18.77 -8.29
N ALA A 350 -14.77 19.94 -8.94
CA ALA A 350 -15.45 20.26 -10.20
C ALA A 350 -15.04 19.34 -11.37
N VAL A 351 -13.81 18.80 -11.35
CA VAL A 351 -13.29 17.93 -12.42
C VAL A 351 -13.34 16.43 -12.09
N SER A 352 -13.56 16.06 -10.83
CA SER A 352 -13.50 14.67 -10.35
C SER A 352 -14.90 14.10 -10.09
N PRO A 353 -15.37 13.10 -10.87
CA PRO A 353 -16.71 12.51 -10.70
C PRO A 353 -16.96 11.93 -9.31
N ILE A 354 -15.92 11.37 -8.67
CA ILE A 354 -16.04 10.79 -7.32
C ILE A 354 -16.17 11.85 -6.21
N TYR A 355 -15.85 13.11 -6.51
CA TYR A 355 -15.92 14.25 -5.59
C TYR A 355 -16.91 15.33 -6.05
N ALA A 356 -17.69 15.09 -7.10
CA ALA A 356 -18.57 16.10 -7.69
C ALA A 356 -19.64 16.65 -6.71
N GLY A 357 -19.97 15.89 -5.67
CA GLY A 357 -20.85 16.32 -4.57
C GLY A 357 -20.16 16.93 -3.37
N LEU A 358 -18.84 17.09 -3.40
CA LEU A 358 -18.03 17.72 -2.37
C LEU A 358 -17.63 19.13 -2.76
N ASP A 359 -17.38 19.94 -1.75
CA ASP A 359 -16.66 21.20 -1.83
C ASP A 359 -15.99 21.43 -0.45
N TRP A 360 -15.18 22.47 -0.37
CA TRP A 360 -14.45 22.82 0.85
C TRP A 360 -15.35 22.99 2.08
N ASP A 361 -16.54 23.57 1.90
CA ASP A 361 -17.44 23.90 2.99
C ASP A 361 -18.15 22.64 3.50
N ARG A 362 -18.47 21.71 2.59
CA ARG A 362 -19.06 20.41 2.93
C ARG A 362 -18.08 19.51 3.69
N ILE A 363 -16.81 19.45 3.28
CA ILE A 363 -15.84 18.55 3.92
C ILE A 363 -15.32 19.03 5.29
N GLU A 364 -15.82 20.16 5.80
CA GLU A 364 -15.36 20.78 7.04
C GLU A 364 -15.29 19.76 8.20
N HIS A 365 -16.25 18.84 8.30
CA HIS A 365 -16.27 17.81 9.36
C HIS A 365 -15.67 16.45 8.96
N GLY A 366 -15.27 16.27 7.70
CA GLY A 366 -14.53 15.08 7.24
C GLY A 366 -15.31 13.76 7.30
N GLU A 367 -16.62 13.79 7.06
CA GLU A 367 -17.50 12.63 7.30
C GLU A 367 -17.68 11.71 6.08
N TYR A 368 -17.28 12.16 4.88
CA TYR A 368 -17.67 11.51 3.63
C TYR A 368 -16.64 10.51 3.12
N GLN A 369 -17.05 9.25 2.96
CA GLN A 369 -16.35 8.32 2.08
C GLN A 369 -16.79 8.54 0.64
N TRP A 370 -15.85 8.67 -0.28
CA TRP A 370 -16.17 8.73 -1.69
C TRP A 370 -16.47 7.32 -2.26
N PRO A 371 -17.26 7.20 -3.34
CA PRO A 371 -17.81 8.29 -4.17
C PRO A 371 -18.87 9.18 -3.52
N VAL A 372 -18.90 10.45 -3.91
CA VAL A 372 -19.94 11.44 -3.61
C VAL A 372 -20.29 12.13 -4.93
N PRO A 373 -21.19 11.56 -5.75
CA PRO A 373 -21.37 11.97 -7.15
C PRO A 373 -22.12 13.29 -7.33
N GLU A 374 -22.87 13.73 -6.33
CA GLU A 374 -23.71 14.94 -6.44
C GLU A 374 -23.89 15.66 -5.10
N PRO A 375 -24.13 16.99 -5.11
CA PRO A 375 -24.42 17.74 -3.90
C PRO A 375 -25.62 17.15 -3.16
N GLY A 376 -25.46 16.89 -1.87
CA GLY A 376 -26.50 16.29 -1.03
C GLY A 376 -26.30 14.80 -0.76
N HIS A 377 -25.48 14.11 -1.57
CA HIS A 377 -25.21 12.67 -1.38
C HIS A 377 -24.57 12.37 0.00
N PRO A 378 -25.04 11.35 0.75
CA PRO A 378 -24.58 11.07 2.12
C PRO A 378 -23.15 10.51 2.20
N GLY A 379 -22.55 10.20 1.05
CA GLY A 379 -21.30 9.46 0.93
C GLY A 379 -21.55 7.98 0.65
N THR A 380 -20.50 7.26 0.30
CA THR A 380 -20.54 5.84 -0.05
C THR A 380 -19.62 5.04 0.88
N PRO A 381 -20.06 4.74 2.12
CA PRO A 381 -19.23 4.02 3.09
C PRO A 381 -18.75 2.66 2.56
N ARG A 382 -19.62 1.92 1.88
CA ARG A 382 -19.35 0.61 1.30
C ARG A 382 -19.50 0.65 -0.21
N LEU A 383 -18.53 0.07 -0.90
CA LEU A 383 -18.55 -0.09 -2.35
C LEU A 383 -19.21 -1.41 -2.74
N HIS A 384 -19.71 -1.46 -3.98
CA HIS A 384 -20.21 -2.68 -4.62
C HIS A 384 -21.46 -3.27 -3.95
N GLU A 385 -22.30 -2.46 -3.31
CA GLU A 385 -23.59 -2.95 -2.78
C GLU A 385 -24.48 -3.46 -3.92
N GLU A 386 -24.59 -2.70 -5.02
CA GLU A 386 -25.40 -3.04 -6.20
C GLU A 386 -24.58 -3.60 -7.38
N ASP A 387 -23.62 -2.83 -7.89
CA ASP A 387 -22.83 -3.18 -9.09
C ASP A 387 -21.32 -2.96 -8.90
N PHE A 388 -20.52 -3.57 -9.78
CA PHE A 388 -19.07 -3.36 -9.88
C PHE A 388 -18.74 -2.29 -10.94
N PRO A 389 -17.80 -1.36 -10.68
CA PRO A 389 -17.44 -0.27 -11.59
C PRO A 389 -16.51 -0.75 -12.72
N ILE A 390 -16.92 -1.80 -13.41
CA ILE A 390 -16.26 -2.39 -14.57
C ILE A 390 -17.28 -2.59 -15.68
N GLU A 391 -16.81 -2.79 -16.90
CA GLU A 391 -17.69 -3.01 -18.04
C GLU A 391 -18.69 -4.14 -17.75
N GLY A 392 -19.97 -3.80 -17.81
CA GLY A 392 -21.05 -4.75 -17.61
C GLY A 392 -21.43 -5.06 -16.15
N GLY A 393 -20.93 -4.30 -15.17
CA GLY A 393 -21.50 -4.21 -13.81
C GLY A 393 -21.29 -5.43 -12.90
N ARG A 394 -20.70 -6.51 -13.39
CA ARG A 394 -20.57 -7.80 -12.70
C ARG A 394 -19.11 -8.13 -12.44
N GLY A 395 -18.80 -8.59 -11.23
CA GLY A 395 -17.46 -8.93 -10.77
C GLY A 395 -16.80 -9.97 -11.68
N LEU A 396 -15.53 -9.77 -12.00
CA LEU A 396 -14.82 -10.58 -12.98
C LEU A 396 -13.86 -11.53 -12.28
N PHE A 397 -14.09 -12.84 -12.41
CA PHE A 397 -13.12 -13.83 -11.98
C PHE A 397 -11.87 -13.78 -12.87
N LYS A 398 -10.70 -14.04 -12.28
CA LYS A 398 -9.42 -14.08 -13.01
C LYS A 398 -8.76 -15.45 -12.86
N LEU A 399 -8.32 -16.00 -13.99
CA LEU A 399 -7.53 -17.23 -14.02
C LEU A 399 -6.08 -16.91 -13.69
N VAL A 400 -5.69 -17.17 -12.45
CA VAL A 400 -4.35 -16.86 -11.91
C VAL A 400 -3.55 -18.16 -11.78
N ARG A 401 -2.25 -18.11 -12.07
CA ARG A 401 -1.32 -19.23 -11.84
C ARG A 401 -0.24 -18.82 -10.85
N TYR A 402 0.17 -19.79 -10.04
CA TYR A 402 1.31 -19.63 -9.16
C TYR A 402 2.62 -19.52 -9.96
N ARG A 403 3.50 -18.62 -9.51
CA ARG A 403 4.88 -18.47 -9.97
C ARG A 403 5.75 -18.14 -8.76
N ASP A 404 6.93 -18.77 -8.67
CA ASP A 404 7.92 -18.43 -7.65
C ASP A 404 8.39 -16.97 -7.77
N PRO A 405 8.86 -16.36 -6.67
CA PRO A 405 9.57 -15.08 -6.72
C PRO A 405 10.76 -15.12 -7.69
N ALA A 406 11.13 -13.97 -8.26
CA ALA A 406 12.33 -13.86 -9.11
C ALA A 406 13.60 -14.15 -8.31
N GLU A 407 13.62 -13.75 -7.04
CA GLU A 407 14.68 -14.06 -6.09
C GLU A 407 14.37 -15.36 -5.35
N THR A 408 15.13 -16.41 -5.67
CA THR A 408 15.05 -17.72 -5.00
C THR A 408 16.34 -18.01 -4.24
N ILE A 409 16.25 -18.86 -3.22
CA ILE A 409 17.40 -19.24 -2.41
C ILE A 409 18.38 -20.08 -3.26
N SER A 410 19.67 -19.73 -3.25
CA SER A 410 20.75 -20.51 -3.86
C SER A 410 21.81 -20.87 -2.82
N SER A 411 22.80 -21.72 -3.17
CA SER A 411 23.93 -22.02 -2.27
C SER A 411 24.74 -20.78 -1.86
N ASP A 412 24.76 -19.75 -2.70
CA ASP A 412 25.59 -18.55 -2.51
C ASP A 412 24.89 -17.49 -1.65
N TYR A 413 23.56 -17.57 -1.55
CA TYR A 413 22.71 -16.61 -0.83
C TYR A 413 21.70 -17.28 0.13
N GLY A 414 21.88 -18.59 0.37
CA GLY A 414 21.08 -19.45 1.22
C GLY A 414 21.93 -20.13 2.28
N SER A 415 21.31 -20.53 3.39
CA SER A 415 22.00 -21.36 4.40
C SER A 415 22.11 -22.80 3.90
N PRO A 416 23.15 -23.56 4.31
CA PRO A 416 23.34 -24.94 3.87
C PRO A 416 22.14 -25.84 4.27
N PRO A 417 21.93 -26.97 3.57
CA PRO A 417 20.78 -27.84 3.78
C PRO A 417 20.74 -28.37 5.23
N GLY A 418 19.65 -28.10 5.95
CA GLY A 418 19.46 -28.51 7.35
C GLY A 418 19.41 -27.34 8.34
N ASP A 419 19.83 -26.15 7.91
CA ASP A 419 19.69 -24.92 8.71
C ASP A 419 18.33 -24.27 8.43
N ALA A 420 17.50 -24.17 9.47
CA ALA A 420 16.20 -23.51 9.41
C ALA A 420 16.36 -21.97 9.37
N TRP A 421 16.97 -21.49 8.28
CA TRP A 421 16.93 -20.08 7.90
C TRP A 421 15.73 -19.87 6.97
N ARG A 422 14.70 -19.20 7.50
CA ARG A 422 13.57 -18.73 6.69
C ARG A 422 14.07 -17.60 5.79
N PRO A 423 13.75 -17.59 4.48
CA PRO A 423 14.23 -16.57 3.55
C PRO A 423 13.97 -15.16 4.09
N THR A 424 14.96 -14.28 3.88
CA THR A 424 14.93 -12.82 4.04
C THR A 424 13.59 -12.28 4.51
N ILE A 425 13.47 -12.01 5.81
CA ILE A 425 12.39 -11.19 6.36
C ILE A 425 12.37 -9.88 5.52
N PRO A 426 11.25 -9.59 4.80
CA PRO A 426 11.06 -8.28 4.19
C PRO A 426 11.26 -7.21 5.26
N ALA A 427 11.92 -6.09 4.93
CA ALA A 427 12.22 -5.04 5.91
C ALA A 427 10.95 -4.66 6.71
N PRO A 428 10.85 -5.06 8.00
CA PRO A 428 9.65 -4.77 8.77
C PRO A 428 9.52 -3.27 9.01
N ARG A 429 8.29 -2.79 9.14
CA ARG A 429 8.04 -1.48 9.74
C ARG A 429 7.78 -1.65 11.23
N PRO A 430 8.63 -1.11 12.12
CA PRO A 430 8.35 -1.11 13.55
C PRO A 430 7.28 -0.06 13.93
N ASP A 431 6.51 -0.33 14.99
CA ASP A 431 5.45 0.46 15.67
C ASP A 431 5.60 2.01 15.74
N ALA A 432 6.76 2.58 15.44
CA ALA A 432 7.07 4.00 15.61
C ALA A 432 7.91 4.63 14.49
N GLN A 433 8.03 3.98 13.31
CA GLN A 433 8.76 4.54 12.17
C GLN A 433 7.90 4.63 10.89
N PRO A 434 7.65 5.84 10.36
CA PRO A 434 7.14 6.01 9.00
C PRO A 434 8.21 5.59 7.98
N ALA A 435 7.76 5.35 6.74
CA ALA A 435 8.60 4.82 5.64
C ALA A 435 9.89 5.64 5.43
N SER A 436 9.79 6.96 5.43
CA SER A 436 10.94 7.84 5.65
C SER A 436 11.00 8.21 7.13
N THR A 437 12.11 7.90 7.77
CA THR A 437 12.25 8.12 9.22
C THR A 437 12.58 9.57 9.60
N THR A 438 12.65 10.47 8.61
CA THR A 438 13.16 11.85 8.75
C THR A 438 12.42 12.64 9.83
N SER A 439 11.08 12.58 9.84
CA SER A 439 10.24 13.26 10.83
C SER A 439 10.35 12.67 12.25
N CYS A 440 10.48 11.34 12.36
CA CYS A 440 10.60 10.65 13.65
C CYS A 440 12.02 10.66 14.25
N ARG A 441 13.07 10.75 13.42
CA ARG A 441 14.49 10.71 13.87
C ARG A 441 15.05 12.10 14.23
N ARG A 442 14.53 13.18 13.65
CA ARG A 442 14.98 14.56 13.96
C ARG A 442 14.33 15.09 15.25
N ARG A 443 14.84 16.21 15.78
CA ARG A 443 14.56 16.77 17.14
C ARG A 443 13.08 16.90 17.52
N CYS A 444 12.15 16.81 16.58
CA CYS A 444 10.71 17.01 16.78
C CYS A 444 10.01 15.89 17.59
N SER A 445 10.59 14.69 17.69
CA SER A 445 9.94 13.54 18.37
C SER A 445 10.76 12.96 19.51
N ARG A 446 11.03 13.74 20.57
CA ARG A 446 11.88 13.33 21.72
C ARG A 446 11.44 12.01 22.37
N SER A 447 10.14 11.75 22.50
CA SER A 447 9.61 10.52 23.10
C SER A 447 9.92 9.27 22.27
N ILE A 448 9.75 9.35 20.94
CA ILE A 448 10.05 8.25 19.99
C ILE A 448 11.56 7.95 19.96
N ARG A 449 12.41 8.99 20.05
CA ARG A 449 13.86 8.83 20.10
C ARG A 449 14.36 8.25 21.43
N MET A 450 13.63 8.43 22.53
CA MET A 450 14.00 7.89 23.84
C MET A 450 13.68 6.39 23.98
N THR A 451 12.64 5.91 23.30
CA THR A 451 12.33 4.47 23.23
C THR A 451 13.20 3.71 22.24
N TRP A 452 13.90 4.41 21.33
CA TRP A 452 14.66 3.78 20.24
C TRP A 452 16.01 4.47 19.95
N ARG A 453 17.13 3.72 20.06
CA ARG A 453 18.48 4.27 19.80
C ARG A 453 18.67 4.63 18.31
N PRO A 454 18.99 5.88 17.96
CA PRO A 454 19.35 6.25 16.59
C PRO A 454 20.66 5.55 16.18
N GLY A 455 20.67 4.85 15.04
CA GLY A 455 21.91 4.41 14.38
C GLY A 455 22.06 2.91 14.06
N ALA A 456 21.14 2.04 14.48
CA ALA A 456 21.20 0.61 14.14
C ALA A 456 19.80 0.05 13.82
N SER A 457 19.54 -0.28 12.54
CA SER A 457 18.44 -1.18 12.18
C SER A 457 18.73 -2.56 12.75
N ARG A 458 17.72 -3.21 13.32
CA ARG A 458 17.85 -4.57 13.84
C ARG A 458 17.38 -5.58 12.81
N THR A 459 18.05 -6.72 12.78
CA THR A 459 17.61 -7.89 12.01
C THR A 459 16.99 -8.86 12.98
N GLU A 460 15.75 -9.28 12.72
CA GLU A 460 15.18 -10.44 13.40
C GLU A 460 15.70 -11.70 12.71
N ALA A 461 16.19 -12.67 13.49
CA ALA A 461 16.57 -14.00 13.01
C ALA A 461 15.66 -15.03 13.68
N GLY A 462 15.34 -16.12 12.98
CA GLY A 462 14.55 -17.19 13.55
C GLY A 462 15.26 -17.84 14.75
N PRO A 463 14.54 -18.34 15.76
CA PRO A 463 15.15 -18.97 16.94
C PRO A 463 15.98 -20.22 16.62
N SER A 464 15.80 -20.81 15.44
CA SER A 464 16.54 -21.96 14.91
C SER A 464 17.62 -21.60 13.89
N SER A 465 17.83 -20.32 13.57
CA SER A 465 18.90 -19.89 12.68
C SER A 465 20.21 -19.81 13.45
N PRO A 466 21.30 -20.46 13.01
CA PRO A 466 22.58 -20.32 13.66
C PRO A 466 22.99 -18.85 13.63
N ALA A 467 23.27 -18.27 14.80
CA ALA A 467 23.91 -16.97 14.88
C ALA A 467 25.25 -17.09 14.12
N PRO A 468 25.58 -16.20 13.16
CA PRO A 468 26.89 -16.25 12.52
C PRO A 468 27.95 -16.24 13.63
N ALA A 469 29.01 -17.04 13.48
CA ALA A 469 29.99 -17.27 14.56
C ALA A 469 30.42 -15.94 15.21
N GLY A 470 30.04 -15.74 16.48
CA GLY A 470 30.29 -14.50 17.24
C GLY A 470 29.12 -13.51 17.36
N ALA A 471 27.96 -13.75 16.76
CA ALA A 471 26.79 -12.91 16.92
C ALA A 471 26.04 -13.23 18.22
N SER A 472 26.05 -12.26 19.14
CA SER A 472 25.14 -12.23 20.29
C SER A 472 23.81 -11.57 19.92
N THR A 473 22.83 -11.57 20.82
CA THR A 473 21.55 -10.86 20.69
C THR A 473 21.68 -9.35 20.38
N SER A 474 22.90 -8.79 20.45
CA SER A 474 23.25 -7.41 20.10
C SER A 474 24.48 -7.30 19.19
N GLY A 475 24.88 -8.36 18.49
CA GLY A 475 26.04 -8.37 17.59
C GLY A 475 25.79 -7.60 16.29
N SER A 476 26.82 -6.92 15.77
CA SER A 476 26.82 -6.33 14.42
C SER A 476 27.41 -7.31 13.41
N GLY A 477 26.80 -7.48 12.25
CA GLY A 477 27.31 -8.32 11.17
C GLY A 477 26.92 -7.79 9.78
N PRO A 478 27.75 -8.02 8.75
CA PRO A 478 27.45 -7.60 7.39
C PRO A 478 26.31 -8.44 6.80
N ARG A 479 25.54 -7.86 5.88
CA ARG A 479 24.62 -8.59 5.00
C ARG A 479 25.21 -8.66 3.59
N THR A 480 25.23 -9.84 3.01
CA THR A 480 25.63 -10.05 1.61
C THR A 480 24.40 -10.25 0.75
N ALA A 481 24.27 -9.45 -0.31
CA ALA A 481 23.21 -9.54 -1.30
C ALA A 481 23.77 -9.16 -2.68
N ARG A 482 23.13 -9.60 -3.77
CA ARG A 482 23.57 -9.30 -5.15
C ARG A 482 23.69 -7.79 -5.40
N HIS A 483 22.78 -7.00 -4.86
CA HIS A 483 22.73 -5.53 -4.96
C HIS A 483 23.37 -4.81 -3.75
N GLY A 484 24.23 -5.48 -2.98
CA GLY A 484 24.89 -4.91 -1.80
C GLY A 484 26.42 -4.89 -1.92
N ALA A 485 27.04 -3.73 -1.78
CA ALA A 485 28.48 -3.65 -1.53
C ALA A 485 28.80 -4.27 -0.15
N ARG A 486 29.92 -4.99 -0.04
CA ARG A 486 30.47 -5.43 1.26
C ARG A 486 30.82 -4.20 2.12
N SER A 487 29.88 -3.68 2.90
CA SER A 487 30.20 -2.64 3.88
C SER A 487 30.79 -3.32 5.13
N SER A 488 32.10 -3.18 5.29
CA SER A 488 32.77 -3.39 6.57
C SER A 488 32.81 -2.04 7.28
N HIS A 489 32.03 -1.89 8.35
CA HIS A 489 32.26 -0.79 9.28
C HIS A 489 33.17 -1.30 10.41
N PRO A 490 34.32 -0.65 10.67
CA PRO A 490 35.16 -1.01 11.80
C PRO A 490 34.45 -0.67 13.11
N SER A 491 34.62 -1.55 14.09
CA SER A 491 34.14 -1.39 15.46
C SER A 491 34.69 -0.09 16.07
N ALA A 492 33.83 0.91 16.26
CA ALA A 492 34.16 2.03 17.15
C ALA A 492 33.90 1.61 18.59
N SER A 493 34.96 1.14 19.27
CA SER A 493 34.98 1.06 20.73
C SER A 493 35.04 2.48 21.28
N THR A 494 33.94 2.98 21.83
CA THR A 494 33.98 4.18 22.69
C THR A 494 33.72 3.76 24.12
N THR A 495 34.80 3.58 24.86
CA THR A 495 34.83 3.51 26.32
C THR A 495 34.21 4.79 26.89
N CYS A 496 33.18 4.64 27.73
CA CYS A 496 32.65 5.71 28.58
C CYS A 496 33.73 6.22 29.54
N ARG A 497 33.87 7.53 29.63
CA ARG A 497 34.01 8.26 30.89
C ARG A 497 33.04 9.42 30.89
#